data_AF-A0A444HXA0-F1
#
_entry.id   AF-A0A444HXA0-F1
#
_cell.length_a   1.000
_cell.length_b   1.000
_cell.length_c   1.000
_cell.angle_alpha   90.00
_cell.angle_beta   90.00
_cell.angle_gamma   90.00
#
_symmetry.space_group_name_H-M   'P 1'
#
loop_
_entity.id
_entity.type
_entity.pdbx_description
1 polymer ?
#
loop_
_entity_poly.entity_id
_entity_poly.type
_entity_poly.pdbx_seq_one_letter_code
_entity_poly.pdbx_strand_id
1 'polypeptide(L)'
;MNRKKQIEPTIRKRIDELLEASGKKFSSGDLRGSLDVALQAWDLIPEPKSDWDYCPQSLSVGFVQDFADLGDKESVSKWSQIMAEMYGDPNHEDQLVLMTEGEAMYKLGDKDRAYYIFGRIHEIYGQRGFSGDQSVYFEFYRKEKAARGE
;
A
#
# COMPACT_ATOMS: atom_id res chain seq x y z
N MET A 1 -20.33 -14.81 -7.92
CA MET A 1 -19.67 -13.73 -7.15
C MET A 1 -20.33 -13.66 -5.79
N ASN A 2 -19.59 -13.93 -4.70
CA ASN A 2 -20.10 -13.66 -3.35
C ASN A 2 -20.11 -12.16 -3.12
N ARG A 3 -21.27 -11.60 -2.79
CA ARG A 3 -21.43 -10.18 -2.45
C ARG A 3 -20.73 -9.96 -1.11
N LYS A 4 -19.77 -9.04 -1.04
CA LYS A 4 -19.11 -8.63 0.20
C LYS A 4 -20.14 -8.15 1.24
N LYS A 5 -19.83 -8.35 2.52
CA LYS A 5 -20.70 -7.97 3.64
C LYS A 5 -20.74 -6.45 3.76
N GLN A 6 -21.89 -5.93 4.22
CA GLN A 6 -22.08 -4.51 4.50
C GLN A 6 -21.84 -4.27 5.99
N ILE A 7 -21.02 -3.27 6.32
CA ILE A 7 -20.78 -2.89 7.72
C ILE A 7 -22.03 -2.26 8.31
N GLU A 8 -22.30 -2.57 9.59
CA GLU A 8 -23.40 -1.97 10.36
C GLU A 8 -23.40 -0.44 10.25
N PRO A 9 -24.56 0.20 9.97
CA PRO A 9 -24.61 1.63 9.67
C PRO A 9 -23.99 2.55 10.74
N THR A 10 -24.09 2.17 12.01
CA THR A 10 -23.52 2.93 13.14
C THR A 10 -21.99 2.85 13.16
N ILE A 11 -21.43 1.66 12.93
CA ILE A 11 -19.97 1.44 12.82
C ILE A 11 -19.44 2.16 11.59
N ARG A 12 -20.12 2.01 10.45
CA ARG A 12 -19.80 2.72 9.21
C ARG A 12 -19.76 4.23 9.42
N LYS A 13 -20.80 4.82 10.01
CA LYS A 13 -20.82 6.26 10.30
C LYS A 13 -19.62 6.66 11.16
N ARG A 14 -19.26 5.86 12.16
CA ARG A 14 -18.12 6.16 13.03
C ARG A 14 -16.79 6.11 12.29
N ILE A 15 -16.62 5.16 11.38
CA ILE A 15 -15.41 5.10 10.55
C ILE A 15 -15.37 6.30 9.59
N ASP A 16 -16.49 6.64 8.94
CA ASP A 16 -16.56 7.81 8.05
C ASP A 16 -16.16 9.10 8.80
N GLU A 17 -16.63 9.29 10.03
CA GLU A 17 -16.24 10.43 10.89
C GLU A 17 -14.73 10.45 11.21
N LEU A 18 -14.13 9.29 11.46
CA LEU A 18 -12.70 9.17 11.72
C LEU A 18 -11.88 9.48 10.46
N LEU A 19 -12.28 8.95 9.30
CA LEU A 19 -11.60 9.21 8.03
C LEU A 19 -11.72 10.69 7.62
N GLU A 20 -12.84 11.34 7.89
CA GLU A 20 -12.96 12.79 7.71
C GLU A 20 -12.01 13.57 8.64
N ALA A 21 -11.91 13.17 9.90
CA ALA A 21 -11.00 13.80 10.87
C ALA A 21 -9.52 13.57 10.50
N SER A 22 -9.17 12.38 10.01
CA SER A 22 -7.86 12.06 9.45
C SER A 22 -7.54 12.97 8.26
N GLY A 23 -8.46 13.09 7.28
CA GLY A 23 -8.28 13.98 6.13
C GLY A 23 -8.08 15.45 6.51
N LYS A 24 -8.76 15.94 7.55
CA LYS A 24 -8.54 17.30 8.10
C LYS A 24 -7.13 17.47 8.66
N LYS A 25 -6.63 16.48 9.40
CA LYS A 25 -5.25 16.49 9.93
C LYS A 25 -4.22 16.46 8.81
N PHE A 26 -4.39 15.58 7.82
CA PHE A 26 -3.54 15.52 6.63
C PHE A 26 -3.48 16.88 5.93
N SER A 27 -4.64 17.50 5.69
CA SER A 27 -4.74 18.81 5.04
C SER A 27 -4.06 19.94 5.84
N SER A 28 -3.91 19.78 7.16
CA SER A 28 -3.17 20.72 8.02
C SER A 28 -1.67 20.43 8.13
N GLY A 29 -1.16 19.40 7.45
CA GLY A 29 0.23 18.96 7.49
C GLY A 29 0.59 18.01 8.63
N ASP A 30 -0.38 17.62 9.48
CA ASP A 30 -0.21 16.65 10.56
C ASP A 30 -0.35 15.22 10.01
N LEU A 31 0.65 14.76 9.26
CA LEU A 31 0.65 13.42 8.65
C LEU A 31 0.59 12.31 9.72
N ARG A 32 1.41 12.41 10.77
CA ARG A 32 1.42 11.40 11.84
C ARG A 32 0.06 11.32 12.53
N GLY A 33 -0.52 12.46 12.93
CA GLY A 33 -1.84 12.46 13.54
C GLY A 33 -2.94 12.03 12.58
N SER A 34 -2.83 12.32 11.29
CA SER A 34 -3.75 11.81 10.26
C SER A 34 -3.75 10.28 10.25
N LEU A 35 -2.56 9.69 10.23
CA LEU A 35 -2.36 8.25 10.21
C LEU A 35 -2.88 7.59 11.49
N ASP A 36 -2.59 8.16 12.66
CA ASP A 36 -3.07 7.65 13.94
C ASP A 36 -4.62 7.60 14.01
N VAL A 37 -5.31 8.55 13.38
CA VAL A 37 -6.78 8.56 13.29
C VAL A 37 -7.29 7.56 12.25
N ALA A 38 -6.62 7.44 11.10
CA ALA A 38 -7.00 6.46 10.08
C ALA A 38 -6.80 5.01 10.56
N LEU A 39 -5.80 4.74 11.40
CA LEU A 39 -5.62 3.44 12.05
C LEU A 39 -6.76 3.10 13.02
N GLN A 40 -7.29 4.09 13.74
CA GLN A 40 -8.50 3.87 14.55
C GLN A 40 -9.71 3.51 13.70
N ALA A 41 -9.84 4.12 12.51
CA ALA A 41 -10.86 3.74 11.54
C ALA A 41 -10.68 2.29 11.05
N TRP A 42 -9.45 1.89 10.75
CA TRP A 42 -9.12 0.52 10.36
C TRP A 42 -9.52 -0.50 11.43
N ASP A 43 -9.22 -0.21 12.71
CA ASP A 43 -9.51 -1.12 13.81
C ASP A 43 -11.01 -1.38 14.04
N LEU A 44 -11.87 -0.46 13.59
CA LEU A 44 -13.33 -0.63 13.66
C LEU A 44 -13.89 -1.53 12.55
N ILE A 45 -13.13 -1.83 11.49
CA ILE A 45 -13.56 -2.76 10.46
C ILE A 45 -13.56 -4.18 11.05
N PRO A 46 -14.71 -4.89 11.05
CA PRO A 46 -14.79 -6.21 11.68
C PRO A 46 -13.92 -7.26 10.98
N GLU A 47 -13.50 -8.28 11.72
CA GLU A 47 -12.75 -9.40 11.16
C GLU A 47 -13.65 -10.46 10.49
N PRO A 48 -13.16 -11.16 9.45
CA PRO A 48 -11.95 -10.85 8.69
C PRO A 48 -12.17 -9.60 7.81
N LYS A 49 -11.26 -8.63 7.87
CA LYS A 49 -11.43 -7.34 7.17
C LYS A 49 -11.66 -7.47 5.66
N SER A 50 -11.10 -8.50 5.02
CA SER A 50 -11.23 -8.78 3.58
C SER A 50 -12.68 -9.08 3.12
N ASP A 51 -13.57 -9.49 4.03
CA ASP A 51 -14.96 -9.84 3.72
C ASP A 51 -15.88 -8.61 3.50
N TRP A 52 -15.43 -7.41 3.88
CA TRP A 52 -16.29 -6.22 3.97
C TRP A 52 -16.12 -5.27 2.79
N ASP A 53 -17.23 -4.73 2.31
CA ASP A 53 -17.31 -3.79 1.19
C ASP A 53 -17.12 -2.33 1.64
N TYR A 54 -15.97 -2.04 2.25
CA TYR A 54 -15.80 -0.78 2.99
C TYR A 54 -14.38 -0.19 2.93
N CYS A 55 -13.68 -0.41 1.82
CA CYS A 55 -12.36 0.16 1.53
C CYS A 55 -11.11 -0.39 2.26
N PRO A 56 -11.07 -1.64 2.80
CA PRO A 56 -9.84 -2.14 3.41
C PRO A 56 -8.68 -2.22 2.40
N GLN A 57 -8.96 -2.50 1.12
CA GLN A 57 -7.98 -2.39 0.04
C GLN A 57 -7.35 -0.99 -0.03
N SER A 58 -8.18 0.06 -0.19
CA SER A 58 -7.70 1.43 -0.34
C SER A 58 -6.97 1.96 0.90
N LEU A 59 -7.45 1.63 2.10
CA LEU A 59 -6.78 2.02 3.34
C LEU A 59 -5.38 1.39 3.46
N SER A 60 -5.25 0.10 3.14
CA SER A 60 -3.97 -0.59 3.22
C SER A 60 -2.91 0.00 2.27
N VAL A 61 -3.30 0.42 1.06
CA VAL A 61 -2.43 1.15 0.12
C VAL A 61 -1.98 2.49 0.73
N GLY A 62 -2.93 3.27 1.24
CA GLY A 62 -2.64 4.57 1.87
C GLY A 62 -1.68 4.44 3.04
N PHE A 63 -1.85 3.41 3.89
CA PHE A 63 -0.94 3.18 5.01
C PHE A 63 0.49 2.87 4.57
N VAL A 64 0.68 2.02 3.54
CA VAL A 64 2.02 1.77 2.99
C VAL A 64 2.68 3.07 2.56
N GLN A 65 1.94 3.94 1.87
CA GLN A 65 2.45 5.23 1.39
C GLN A 65 2.74 6.19 2.55
N ASP A 66 1.79 6.38 3.47
CA ASP A 66 1.93 7.31 4.60
C ASP A 66 3.07 6.90 5.55
N PHE A 67 3.27 5.60 5.80
CA PHE A 67 4.41 5.13 6.59
C PHE A 67 5.74 5.32 5.86
N ALA A 68 5.77 5.17 4.53
CA ALA A 68 6.95 5.49 3.74
C ALA A 68 7.30 6.98 3.81
N ASP A 69 6.29 7.86 3.76
CA ASP A 69 6.41 9.31 3.92
C ASP A 69 6.95 9.70 5.30
N LEU A 70 6.62 8.93 6.33
CA LEU A 70 7.13 9.09 7.69
C LEU A 70 8.50 8.44 7.93
N GLY A 71 9.08 7.76 6.94
CA GLY A 71 10.36 7.06 7.09
C GLY A 71 10.29 5.74 7.86
N ASP A 72 9.10 5.19 8.10
CA ASP A 72 8.86 4.04 8.96
C ASP A 72 8.88 2.72 8.17
N LYS A 73 10.10 2.22 7.93
CA LYS A 73 10.33 1.00 7.15
C LYS A 73 9.68 -0.27 7.74
N GLU A 74 9.64 -0.38 9.06
CA GLU A 74 9.03 -1.53 9.73
C GLU A 74 7.53 -1.56 9.45
N SER A 75 6.86 -0.42 9.62
CA SER A 75 5.44 -0.29 9.33
C SER A 75 5.13 -0.49 7.85
N VAL A 76 5.97 0.01 6.92
CA VAL A 76 5.81 -0.29 5.48
C VAL A 76 5.84 -1.80 5.24
N SER A 77 6.83 -2.52 5.79
CA SER A 77 6.96 -3.97 5.60
C SER A 77 5.72 -4.73 6.11
N LYS A 78 5.21 -4.34 7.28
CA LYS A 78 3.99 -4.92 7.86
C LYS A 78 2.76 -4.62 6.99
N TRP A 79 2.58 -3.37 6.59
CA TRP A 79 1.38 -2.96 5.85
C TRP A 79 1.38 -3.44 4.41
N SER A 80 2.54 -3.69 3.80
CA SER A 80 2.62 -4.33 2.49
C SER A 80 2.09 -5.77 2.52
N GLN A 81 2.33 -6.52 3.60
CA GLN A 81 1.75 -7.86 3.78
C GLN A 81 0.23 -7.79 3.94
N ILE A 82 -0.25 -6.89 4.80
CA ILE A 82 -1.69 -6.67 5.01
C ILE A 82 -2.37 -6.25 3.69
N MET A 83 -1.73 -5.38 2.92
CA MET A 83 -2.22 -4.94 1.61
C MET A 83 -2.35 -6.13 0.65
N ALA A 84 -1.33 -6.99 0.55
CA ALA A 84 -1.40 -8.19 -0.27
C ALA A 84 -2.58 -9.09 0.13
N GLU A 85 -2.82 -9.27 1.44
CA GLU A 85 -3.99 -10.02 1.93
C GLU A 85 -5.32 -9.37 1.52
N MET A 86 -5.44 -8.04 1.59
CA MET A 86 -6.67 -7.32 1.22
C MET A 86 -6.96 -7.40 -0.27
N TYR A 87 -5.93 -7.49 -1.10
CA TYR A 87 -6.05 -7.70 -2.54
C TYR A 87 -6.21 -9.17 -2.94
N GLY A 88 -6.09 -10.10 -1.98
CA GLY A 88 -6.15 -11.53 -2.26
C GLY A 88 -4.95 -11.98 -3.10
N ASP A 89 -3.78 -11.40 -2.85
CA ASP A 89 -2.53 -11.60 -3.59
C ASP A 89 -1.50 -12.41 -2.77
N PRO A 90 -1.76 -13.69 -2.45
CA PRO A 90 -0.87 -14.50 -1.62
C PRO A 90 0.47 -14.82 -2.31
N ASN A 91 0.56 -14.65 -3.63
CA ASN A 91 1.75 -14.95 -4.42
C ASN A 91 2.60 -13.71 -4.73
N HIS A 92 2.17 -12.52 -4.29
CA HIS A 92 2.81 -11.25 -4.63
C HIS A 92 2.99 -11.09 -6.14
N GLU A 93 1.87 -11.19 -6.87
CA GLU A 93 1.80 -11.07 -8.32
C GLU A 93 0.95 -9.87 -8.74
N ASP A 94 0.13 -9.29 -7.87
CA ASP A 94 -0.71 -8.14 -8.22
C ASP A 94 0.18 -6.91 -8.48
N GLN A 95 0.04 -6.33 -9.67
CA GLN A 95 0.86 -5.21 -10.11
C GLN A 95 0.75 -3.99 -9.19
N LEU A 96 -0.44 -3.67 -8.67
CA LEU A 96 -0.63 -2.51 -7.79
C LEU A 96 0.03 -2.75 -6.43
N VAL A 97 -0.14 -3.95 -5.88
CA VAL A 97 0.48 -4.36 -4.60
C VAL A 97 1.99 -4.27 -4.71
N LEU A 98 2.57 -4.91 -5.73
CA LEU A 98 4.01 -4.89 -5.98
C LEU A 98 4.52 -3.47 -6.20
N MET A 99 3.86 -2.68 -7.06
CA MET A 99 4.33 -1.33 -7.36
C MET A 99 4.31 -0.45 -6.11
N THR A 100 3.23 -0.52 -5.32
CA THR A 100 3.10 0.28 -4.10
C THR A 100 4.18 -0.07 -3.07
N GLU A 101 4.47 -1.36 -2.85
CA GLU A 101 5.58 -1.77 -1.98
C GLU A 101 6.94 -1.32 -2.55
N GLY A 102 7.17 -1.51 -3.85
CA GLY A 102 8.43 -1.17 -4.50
C GLY A 102 8.74 0.32 -4.42
N GLU A 103 7.75 1.18 -4.69
CA GLU A 103 7.86 2.63 -4.57
C GLU A 103 8.17 3.06 -3.12
N ALA A 104 7.47 2.48 -2.14
CA ALA A 104 7.70 2.76 -0.72
C ALA A 104 9.12 2.38 -0.29
N MET A 105 9.59 1.18 -0.67
CA MET A 105 10.93 0.71 -0.33
C MET A 105 12.02 1.55 -1.02
N TYR A 106 11.79 1.93 -2.28
CA TYR A 106 12.69 2.82 -3.00
C TYR A 106 12.78 4.19 -2.31
N LYS A 107 11.65 4.78 -1.91
CA LYS A 107 11.58 6.05 -1.18
C LYS A 107 12.33 5.99 0.15
N LEU A 108 12.22 4.88 0.86
CA LEU A 108 12.93 4.63 2.13
C LEU A 108 14.43 4.33 1.95
N GLY A 109 14.92 4.27 0.71
CA GLY A 109 16.31 3.97 0.41
C GLY A 109 16.66 2.48 0.51
N ASP A 110 15.69 1.58 0.73
CA ASP A 110 15.90 0.14 0.64
C ASP A 110 15.92 -0.31 -0.82
N LYS A 111 17.02 0.04 -1.49
CA LYS A 111 17.24 -0.24 -2.92
C LYS A 111 17.30 -1.72 -3.23
N ASP A 112 17.77 -2.56 -2.31
CA ASP A 112 17.81 -4.01 -2.50
C ASP A 112 16.40 -4.60 -2.57
N ARG A 113 15.53 -4.21 -1.62
CA ARG A 113 14.14 -4.67 -1.63
C ARG A 113 13.38 -4.10 -2.84
N ALA A 114 13.57 -2.82 -3.15
CA ALA A 114 12.97 -2.20 -4.32
C ALA A 114 13.40 -2.90 -5.63
N TYR A 115 14.70 -3.20 -5.79
CA TYR A 115 15.22 -3.95 -6.93
C TYR A 115 14.53 -5.31 -7.10
N TYR A 116 14.42 -6.07 -6.01
CA TYR A 116 13.73 -7.37 -6.03
C TYR A 116 12.28 -7.24 -6.50
N ILE A 117 11.53 -6.29 -5.93
CA ILE A 117 10.11 -6.09 -6.25
C ILE A 117 9.92 -5.66 -7.70
N PHE A 118 10.70 -4.69 -8.18
CA PHE A 118 10.63 -4.25 -9.57
C PHE A 118 11.08 -5.37 -10.54
N GLY A 119 12.01 -6.22 -10.13
CA GLY A 119 12.35 -7.45 -10.84
C GLY A 119 11.15 -8.38 -11.01
N ARG A 120 10.36 -8.59 -9.94
CA ARG A 120 9.12 -9.38 -10.00
C ARG A 120 8.08 -8.76 -10.92
N ILE A 121 7.88 -7.44 -10.86
CA ILE A 121 6.98 -6.73 -11.81
C ILE A 121 7.44 -6.96 -13.24
N HIS A 122 8.75 -6.84 -13.51
CA HIS A 122 9.29 -7.07 -14.84
C HIS A 122 9.17 -8.52 -15.30
N GLU A 123 9.34 -9.50 -14.41
CA GLU A 123 9.18 -10.92 -14.72
C GLU A 123 7.75 -11.25 -15.16
N ILE A 124 6.76 -10.75 -14.44
CA ILE A 124 5.33 -11.06 -14.68
C ILE A 124 4.76 -10.22 -15.83
N TYR A 125 5.06 -8.92 -15.83
CA TYR A 125 4.42 -7.95 -16.71
C TYR A 125 5.33 -7.45 -17.82
N GLY A 126 6.66 -7.58 -17.71
CA GLY A 126 7.62 -6.93 -18.59
C GLY A 126 7.64 -5.42 -18.41
N GLN A 127 8.17 -4.69 -19.40
CA GLN A 127 8.24 -3.23 -19.38
C GLN A 127 6.88 -2.55 -19.20
N ARG A 128 5.78 -3.14 -19.69
CA ARG A 128 4.42 -2.59 -19.54
C ARG A 128 3.93 -2.55 -18.09
N GLY A 129 4.61 -3.26 -17.17
CA GLY A 129 4.36 -3.16 -15.73
C GLY A 129 4.71 -1.80 -15.13
N PHE A 130 5.42 -0.95 -15.88
CA PHE A 130 5.90 0.37 -15.47
C PHE A 130 5.33 1.43 -16.42
N SER A 131 4.17 2.02 -16.07
CA SER A 131 3.46 2.97 -16.93
C SER A 131 3.55 4.41 -16.42
N GLY A 132 3.56 5.38 -17.32
CA GLY A 132 3.61 6.81 -16.98
C GLY A 132 4.82 7.16 -16.11
N ASP A 133 4.54 7.74 -14.94
CA ASP A 133 5.56 8.19 -14.00
C ASP A 133 6.39 7.04 -13.39
N GLN A 134 5.89 5.79 -13.47
CA GLN A 134 6.59 4.61 -12.97
C GLN A 134 7.75 4.14 -13.85
N SER A 135 7.92 4.73 -15.04
CA SER A 135 9.04 4.44 -15.93
C SER A 135 10.41 4.69 -15.27
N VAL A 136 10.47 5.59 -14.28
CA VAL A 136 11.68 5.84 -13.49
C VAL A 136 12.15 4.61 -12.72
N TYR A 137 11.22 3.77 -12.24
CA TYR A 137 11.53 2.55 -11.49
C TYR A 137 12.03 1.43 -12.39
N PHE A 138 11.54 1.37 -13.64
CA PHE A 138 12.09 0.46 -14.64
C PHE A 138 13.55 0.82 -14.97
N GLU A 139 13.84 2.10 -15.15
CA GLU A 139 15.21 2.57 -15.41
C GLU A 139 16.13 2.33 -14.21
N PHE A 140 15.62 2.50 -12.98
CA PHE A 140 16.33 2.09 -11.77
C PHE A 140 16.64 0.58 -11.79
N TYR A 141 15.63 -0.28 -11.99
CA TYR A 141 15.81 -1.73 -12.04
C TYR A 141 16.84 -2.14 -13.08
N ARG A 142 16.79 -1.59 -14.30
CA ARG A 142 17.76 -1.91 -15.37
C ARG A 142 19.19 -1.54 -15.00
N LYS A 143 19.40 -0.39 -14.37
CA LYS A 143 20.73 0.07 -13.95
C LYS A 143 21.29 -0.81 -12.85
N GLU A 144 20.48 -1.13 -11.84
CA GLU A 144 20.87 -2.03 -10.75
C GLU A 144 21.17 -3.44 -11.27
N LYS A 145 20.34 -3.96 -12.17
CA LYS A 145 20.55 -5.27 -12.80
C LYS A 145 21.91 -5.35 -13.52
N ALA A 146 22.22 -4.34 -14.33
CA ALA A 146 23.50 -4.25 -15.03
C ALA A 146 24.69 -4.10 -14.06
N ALA A 147 24.53 -3.32 -12.98
CA ALA A 147 25.55 -3.17 -11.95
C ALA A 147 25.82 -4.48 -11.18
N ARG A 148 24.81 -5.35 -11.07
CA ARG A 148 24.91 -6.69 -10.46
C ARG A 148 25.45 -7.75 -11.44
N GLY A 149 25.50 -7.47 -12.73
CA GLY A 149 25.97 -8.39 -13.76
C GLY A 149 24.95 -9.46 -14.17
N GLU A 150 23.66 -9.19 -13.95
CA GLU A 150 22.51 -10.03 -14.33
C GLU A 150 21.91 -9.63 -15.67
#